data_AF-A0A9W7CS68-F1
#
_entry.id   AF-A0A9W7CS68-F1
#
_cell.length_a   1.000
_cell.length_b   1.000
_cell.length_c   1.000
_cell.angle_alpha   90.00
_cell.angle_beta   90.00
_cell.angle_gamma   90.00
#
_symmetry.space_group_name_H-M   'P 1'
#
loop_
_entity.id
_entity.type
_entity.pdbx_description
1 polymer ?
#
loop_
_entity_poly.entity_id
_entity_poly.type
_entity_poly.pdbx_seq_one_letter_code
_entity_poly.pdbx_strand_id
1 'polypeptide(L)'
;MASLCHSHGTVWKLEERLRAVFRVKFAHVPVETLAQRLTIATERMWPDRALVLTDDFHSPEDLCDAVIASCYVPWYLAKRGTSVFRGESHVDGGLFTLVPEVPGYTKVCAFHAHVLRRDDYEISPSIDPDFPFNIMQLARFALFPPEVEVLDQLFELGKTSSTIWAEKQAAMPLKDGERE
;
A
#
# COMPACT_ATOMS: atom_id res chain seq x y z
N MET A 1 14.08 9.99 -1.49
CA MET A 1 13.06 10.23 -0.44
C MET A 1 13.58 9.86 0.93
N ALA A 2 14.11 8.64 1.17
CA ALA A 2 14.63 8.21 2.47
C ALA A 2 15.63 9.21 3.11
N SER A 3 16.69 9.61 2.39
CA SER A 3 17.65 10.62 2.88
C SER A 3 17.01 11.95 3.30
N LEU A 4 16.00 12.45 2.55
CA LEU A 4 15.26 13.67 2.91
C LEU A 4 14.37 13.48 4.14
N CYS A 5 13.83 12.29 4.33
CA CYS A 5 13.05 11.92 5.51
C CYS A 5 13.95 11.76 6.74
N HIS A 6 15.15 11.22 6.58
CA HIS A 6 16.16 11.13 7.65
C HIS A 6 16.63 12.50 8.11
N SER A 7 16.89 13.44 7.19
CA SER A 7 17.45 14.76 7.55
C SER A 7 16.43 15.76 8.08
N HIS A 8 15.16 15.68 7.67
CA HIS A 8 14.14 16.67 8.03
C HIS A 8 12.95 16.11 8.81
N GLY A 9 12.95 14.80 9.08
CA GLY A 9 11.81 14.08 9.65
C GLY A 9 10.66 13.91 8.66
N THR A 10 9.66 13.11 9.07
CA THR A 10 8.47 12.77 8.28
C THR A 10 7.19 13.41 8.81
N VAL A 11 7.09 13.54 10.13
CA VAL A 11 5.88 14.03 10.82
C VAL A 11 5.49 15.42 10.33
N TRP A 12 4.24 15.52 9.88
CA TRP A 12 3.54 16.71 9.35
C TRP A 12 4.08 17.30 8.04
N LYS A 13 5.07 16.65 7.42
CA LYS A 13 5.75 17.18 6.22
C LYS A 13 5.62 16.27 5.00
N LEU A 14 5.09 15.06 5.20
CA LEU A 14 5.15 14.02 4.19
C LEU A 14 4.18 14.28 3.04
N GLU A 15 3.01 14.86 3.30
CA GLU A 15 2.02 15.14 2.25
C GLU A 15 2.60 16.02 1.14
N GLU A 16 3.13 17.20 1.49
CA GLU A 16 3.69 18.15 0.51
C GLU A 16 4.82 17.52 -0.31
N ARG A 17 5.67 16.72 0.33
CA ARG A 17 6.78 16.02 -0.31
C ARG A 17 6.31 14.94 -1.26
N LEU A 18 5.34 14.13 -0.85
CA LEU A 18 4.75 13.10 -1.70
C LEU A 18 4.06 13.74 -2.90
N ARG A 19 3.29 14.82 -2.71
CA ARG A 19 2.65 15.57 -3.79
C ARG A 19 3.66 16.08 -4.81
N ALA A 20 4.78 16.65 -4.36
CA ALA A 20 5.85 17.10 -5.25
C ALA A 20 6.43 15.94 -6.09
N VAL A 21 6.67 14.78 -5.46
CA VAL A 21 7.20 13.60 -6.15
C VAL A 21 6.16 13.02 -7.13
N PHE A 22 4.92 12.86 -6.70
CA PHE A 22 3.84 12.30 -7.51
C PHE A 22 3.49 13.16 -8.70
N ARG A 23 3.45 14.49 -8.55
CA ARG A 23 3.26 15.40 -9.69
C ARG A 23 4.30 15.19 -10.77
N VAL A 24 5.57 15.01 -10.41
CA VAL A 24 6.64 14.72 -11.38
C VAL A 24 6.48 13.30 -11.97
N LYS A 25 6.19 12.30 -11.15
CA LYS A 25 6.09 10.90 -11.59
C LYS A 25 4.86 10.63 -12.45
N PHE A 26 3.74 11.30 -12.16
CA PHE A 26 2.47 11.07 -12.82
C PHE A 26 2.21 12.02 -13.99
N ALA A 27 3.02 13.07 -14.18
CA ALA A 27 2.84 14.09 -15.22
C ALA A 27 2.55 13.55 -16.62
N HIS A 28 3.08 12.38 -16.97
CA HIS A 28 2.94 11.75 -18.28
C HIS A 28 2.30 10.36 -18.23
N VAL A 29 1.63 10.03 -17.12
CA VAL A 29 0.91 8.77 -17.00
C VAL A 29 -0.43 8.88 -17.72
N PRO A 30 -0.71 8.04 -18.73
CA PRO A 30 -2.00 8.02 -19.41
C PRO A 30 -3.03 7.35 -18.50
N VAL A 31 -3.75 8.15 -17.71
CA VAL A 31 -4.63 7.68 -16.63
C VAL A 31 -5.79 6.81 -17.12
N GLU A 32 -6.25 7.02 -18.34
CA GLU A 32 -7.25 6.19 -19.01
C GLU A 32 -6.80 4.73 -19.18
N THR A 33 -5.49 4.47 -19.27
CA THR A 33 -4.94 3.10 -19.37
C THR A 33 -4.85 2.39 -18.03
N LEU A 34 -4.97 3.15 -16.93
CA LEU A 34 -5.00 2.61 -15.57
C LEU A 34 -6.40 2.20 -15.14
N ALA A 35 -7.43 2.73 -15.81
CA ALA A 35 -8.81 2.41 -15.51
C ALA A 35 -9.01 0.89 -15.49
N GLN A 36 -9.65 0.37 -14.44
CA GLN A 36 -9.90 -1.07 -14.21
C GLN A 36 -8.65 -1.94 -13.99
N ARG A 37 -7.43 -1.38 -14.09
CA ARG A 37 -6.16 -2.08 -13.82
C ARG A 37 -5.49 -1.65 -12.52
N LEU A 38 -5.87 -0.49 -12.01
CA LEU A 38 -5.42 0.05 -10.74
C LEU A 38 -6.66 0.42 -9.92
N THR A 39 -6.75 -0.13 -8.72
CA THR A 39 -7.76 0.25 -7.74
C THR A 39 -7.06 0.84 -6.53
N ILE A 40 -7.44 2.06 -6.15
CA ILE A 40 -6.91 2.75 -4.98
C ILE A 40 -7.97 2.74 -3.89
N ALA A 41 -7.60 2.20 -2.73
CA ALA A 41 -8.46 2.15 -1.55
C ALA A 41 -8.22 3.37 -0.65
N THR A 42 -9.30 4.02 -0.23
CA THR A 42 -9.29 5.12 0.74
C THR A 42 -10.41 4.90 1.75
N GLU A 43 -10.23 5.34 3.00
CA GLU A 43 -11.32 5.32 3.97
C GLU A 43 -11.99 6.69 3.99
N ARG A 44 -13.22 6.78 3.48
CA ARG A 44 -14.03 8.00 3.60
C ARG A 44 -14.47 8.15 5.05
N MET A 45 -14.30 9.35 5.58
CA MET A 45 -14.65 9.72 6.97
C MET A 45 -15.88 10.61 7.05
N TRP A 46 -16.24 11.29 5.94
CA TRP A 46 -17.40 12.18 5.83
C TRP A 46 -17.87 12.25 4.37
N PRO A 47 -19.18 12.26 4.07
CA PRO A 47 -20.32 12.41 5.00
C PRO A 47 -20.69 11.16 5.80
N ASP A 48 -20.33 10.00 5.29
CA ASP A 48 -20.47 8.69 5.92
C ASP A 48 -19.13 7.97 5.92
N ARG A 49 -18.99 7.00 6.83
CA ARG A 49 -17.78 6.20 6.92
C ARG A 49 -17.89 4.98 6.01
N ALA A 50 -16.99 4.87 5.04
CA ALA A 50 -16.95 3.75 4.11
C ALA A 50 -15.55 3.56 3.50
N LEU A 51 -15.19 2.30 3.22
CA LEU A 51 -14.08 1.98 2.34
C LEU A 51 -14.49 2.31 0.90
N VAL A 52 -13.75 3.21 0.25
CA VAL A 52 -13.98 3.64 -1.12
C VAL A 52 -12.87 3.09 -2.00
N LEU A 53 -13.26 2.29 -3.00
CA LEU A 53 -12.39 1.76 -4.04
C LEU A 53 -12.56 2.62 -5.29
N THR A 54 -11.48 3.29 -5.70
CA THR A 54 -11.46 4.13 -6.91
C THR A 54 -10.64 3.45 -7.98
N ASP A 55 -11.24 3.15 -9.13
CA ASP A 55 -10.60 2.52 -10.28
C ASP A 55 -10.74 3.34 -11.58
N ASP A 56 -11.30 4.55 -11.49
CA ASP A 56 -11.41 5.56 -12.54
C ASP A 56 -10.57 6.80 -12.19
N PHE A 57 -9.76 7.28 -13.13
CA PHE A 57 -8.90 8.44 -12.92
C PHE A 57 -9.06 9.45 -14.06
N HIS A 58 -9.40 10.70 -13.74
CA HIS A 58 -9.73 11.72 -14.73
C HIS A 58 -8.55 12.57 -15.19
N SER A 59 -7.47 12.59 -14.40
CA SER A 59 -6.23 13.30 -14.72
C SER A 59 -5.07 12.79 -13.85
N PRO A 60 -3.81 13.09 -14.22
CA PRO A 60 -2.67 12.85 -13.34
C PRO A 60 -2.78 13.48 -11.94
N GLU A 61 -3.44 14.64 -11.82
CA GLU A 61 -3.66 15.29 -10.52
C GLU A 61 -4.73 14.56 -9.71
N ASP A 62 -5.80 14.08 -10.35
CA ASP A 62 -6.84 13.25 -9.70
C ASP A 62 -6.24 11.92 -9.20
N LEU A 63 -5.37 11.29 -9.98
CA LEU A 63 -4.58 10.12 -9.54
C LEU A 63 -3.66 10.47 -8.35
N CYS A 64 -2.98 11.61 -8.41
CA CYS A 64 -2.13 12.09 -7.31
C CYS A 64 -2.94 12.27 -6.02
N ASP A 65 -4.10 12.91 -6.09
CA ASP A 65 -4.98 13.11 -4.94
C ASP A 65 -5.50 11.78 -4.38
N ALA A 66 -5.87 10.83 -5.24
CA ALA A 66 -6.29 9.49 -4.84
C ALA A 66 -5.17 8.76 -4.07
N VAL A 67 -3.94 8.73 -4.62
CA VAL A 67 -2.79 8.09 -3.96
C VAL A 67 -2.46 8.76 -2.63
N ILE A 68 -2.49 10.10 -2.57
CA ILE A 68 -2.25 10.83 -1.32
C ILE A 68 -3.30 10.50 -0.27
N ALA A 69 -4.59 10.49 -0.65
CA ALA A 69 -5.67 10.12 0.27
C ALA A 69 -5.50 8.68 0.79
N SER A 70 -5.09 7.77 -0.09
CA SER A 70 -4.90 6.34 0.22
C SER A 70 -3.81 6.06 1.23
N CYS A 71 -2.74 6.87 1.25
CA CYS A 71 -1.67 6.78 2.25
C CYS A 71 -1.79 7.84 3.35
N TYR A 72 -2.95 8.49 3.52
CA TYR A 72 -3.12 9.61 4.44
C TYR A 72 -3.32 9.16 5.89
N VAL A 73 -2.21 8.87 6.58
CA VAL A 73 -2.24 8.57 8.01
C VAL A 73 -2.59 9.84 8.81
N PRO A 74 -3.71 9.83 9.56
CA PRO A 74 -4.19 10.99 10.30
C PRO A 74 -3.13 11.57 11.25
N TRP A 75 -2.97 12.91 11.24
CA TRP A 75 -1.97 13.65 12.05
C TRP A 75 -0.50 13.26 11.84
N TYR A 76 -0.19 12.37 10.90
CA TYR A 76 1.18 11.99 10.56
C TYR A 76 1.62 12.65 9.25
N LEU A 77 0.84 12.57 8.17
CA LEU A 77 1.21 13.17 6.87
C LEU A 77 1.24 14.70 6.90
N ALA A 78 0.25 15.32 7.57
CA ALA A 78 0.16 16.75 7.83
C ALA A 78 -0.50 17.00 9.19
N LYS A 79 -0.59 18.27 9.61
CA LYS A 79 -1.20 18.65 10.89
C LYS A 79 -2.71 18.39 10.97
N ARG A 80 -3.36 18.15 9.82
CA ARG A 80 -4.80 17.90 9.72
C ARG A 80 -5.09 16.39 9.72
N GLY A 81 -6.26 16.01 10.22
CA GLY A 81 -6.65 14.60 10.40
C GLY A 81 -7.06 13.88 9.11
N THR A 82 -7.42 14.60 8.04
CA THR A 82 -7.92 14.03 6.78
C THR A 82 -7.31 14.71 5.55
N SER A 83 -7.32 14.00 4.43
CA SER A 83 -7.14 14.57 3.09
C SER A 83 -8.49 14.84 2.43
N VAL A 84 -8.53 15.77 1.48
CA VAL A 84 -9.71 15.95 0.61
C VAL A 84 -9.45 15.24 -0.69
N PHE A 85 -10.38 14.37 -1.10
CA PHE A 85 -10.37 13.69 -2.39
C PHE A 85 -11.77 13.80 -3.00
N ARG A 86 -11.87 14.33 -4.22
CA ARG A 86 -13.16 14.59 -4.93
C ARG A 86 -14.23 15.31 -4.08
N GLY A 87 -13.79 16.21 -3.19
CA GLY A 87 -14.67 17.00 -2.31
C GLY A 87 -15.10 16.28 -1.02
N GLU A 88 -14.70 15.02 -0.83
CA GLU A 88 -15.00 14.21 0.35
C GLU A 88 -13.78 14.16 1.29
N SER A 89 -13.98 13.82 2.57
CA SER A 89 -12.88 13.70 3.54
C SER A 89 -12.43 12.25 3.64
N HIS A 90 -11.16 11.99 3.36
CA HIS A 90 -10.57 10.65 3.32
C HIS A 90 -9.35 10.53 4.23
N VAL A 91 -9.06 9.30 4.64
CA VAL A 91 -7.83 8.88 5.32
C VAL A 91 -7.29 7.60 4.69
N ASP A 92 -6.16 7.14 5.21
CA ASP A 92 -5.48 5.93 4.77
C ASP A 92 -6.43 4.73 4.66
N GLY A 93 -6.47 4.10 3.49
CA GLY A 93 -7.34 2.94 3.23
C GLY A 93 -6.94 1.71 4.04
N GLY A 94 -5.68 1.64 4.45
CA GLY A 94 -5.11 0.59 5.30
C GLY A 94 -5.36 0.79 6.79
N LEU A 95 -6.00 1.89 7.23
CA LEU A 95 -6.22 2.20 8.65
C LEU A 95 -7.04 1.13 9.37
N PHE A 96 -8.02 0.54 8.67
CA PHE A 96 -8.88 -0.52 9.20
C PHE A 96 -8.69 -1.86 8.47
N THR A 97 -8.32 -1.84 7.19
CA THR A 97 -8.13 -3.04 6.36
C THR A 97 -6.89 -2.85 5.50
N LEU A 98 -5.74 -3.36 5.98
CA LEU A 98 -4.42 -3.16 5.36
C LEU A 98 -4.36 -3.59 3.88
N VAL A 99 -5.01 -4.72 3.54
CA VAL A 99 -5.16 -5.16 2.15
C VAL A 99 -6.66 -5.28 1.86
N PRO A 100 -7.21 -4.46 0.94
CA PRO A 100 -8.63 -4.50 0.62
C PRO A 100 -9.01 -5.78 -0.12
N GLU A 101 -10.30 -6.12 -0.05
CA GLU A 101 -10.88 -7.23 -0.81
C GLU A 101 -11.13 -6.80 -2.26
N VAL A 102 -10.20 -7.14 -3.17
CA VAL A 102 -10.35 -6.92 -4.61
C VAL A 102 -10.23 -8.27 -5.33
N PRO A 103 -11.30 -8.77 -5.97
CA PRO A 103 -11.27 -10.06 -6.66
C PRO A 103 -10.24 -10.11 -7.79
N GLY A 104 -9.59 -11.26 -7.98
CA GLY A 104 -8.66 -11.48 -9.10
C GLY A 104 -7.24 -10.95 -8.88
N TYR A 105 -6.93 -10.41 -7.70
CA TYR A 105 -5.60 -9.93 -7.35
C TYR A 105 -4.95 -10.78 -6.26
N THR A 106 -3.64 -11.00 -6.38
CA THR A 106 -2.85 -11.62 -5.32
C THR A 106 -2.71 -10.69 -4.13
N LYS A 107 -3.09 -11.14 -2.94
CA LYS A 107 -3.04 -10.31 -1.72
C LYS A 107 -1.64 -10.28 -1.13
N VAL A 108 -1.02 -9.11 -1.17
CA VAL A 108 0.32 -8.86 -0.64
C VAL A 108 0.26 -7.92 0.56
N CYS A 109 0.83 -8.31 1.70
CA CYS A 109 0.90 -7.50 2.91
C CYS A 109 2.33 -7.39 3.43
N ALA A 110 2.74 -6.19 3.86
CA ALA A 110 4.05 -5.95 4.47
C ALA A 110 4.13 -6.38 5.95
N PHE A 111 3.05 -6.91 6.53
CA PHE A 111 2.96 -7.33 7.92
C PHE A 111 2.61 -8.82 8.02
N HIS A 112 2.97 -9.46 9.13
CA HIS A 112 2.64 -10.87 9.36
C HIS A 112 1.12 -11.13 9.31
N ALA A 113 0.70 -11.92 8.34
CA ALA A 113 -0.68 -12.38 8.14
C ALA A 113 -1.30 -12.99 9.41
N HIS A 114 -0.56 -13.86 10.11
CA HIS A 114 -1.05 -14.54 11.32
C HIS A 114 -1.34 -13.57 12.48
N VAL A 115 -0.57 -12.48 12.60
CA VAL A 115 -0.80 -11.46 13.64
C VAL A 115 -2.05 -10.66 13.34
N LEU A 116 -2.32 -10.43 12.05
CA LEU A 116 -3.51 -9.73 11.57
C LEU A 116 -4.75 -10.64 11.48
N ARG A 117 -4.62 -11.93 11.76
CA ARG A 117 -5.68 -12.95 11.60
C ARG A 117 -6.24 -12.98 10.17
N ARG A 118 -5.34 -12.85 9.18
CA ARG A 118 -5.65 -12.81 7.75
C ARG A 118 -4.95 -13.96 7.04
N ASP A 119 -5.56 -15.14 7.07
CA ASP A 119 -5.01 -16.34 6.40
C ASP A 119 -5.14 -16.29 4.88
N ASP A 120 -5.88 -15.30 4.37
CA ASP A 120 -6.11 -15.04 2.95
C ASP A 120 -5.01 -14.17 2.31
N TYR A 121 -4.03 -13.70 3.09
CA TYR A 121 -2.86 -13.01 2.55
C TYR A 121 -1.88 -14.02 1.96
N GLU A 122 -1.75 -13.97 0.64
CA GLU A 122 -0.96 -14.94 -0.12
C GLU A 122 0.55 -14.68 -0.02
N ILE A 123 0.94 -13.40 -0.01
CA ILE A 123 2.34 -12.99 0.19
C ILE A 123 2.40 -12.09 1.42
N SER A 124 3.11 -12.54 2.44
CA SER A 124 3.38 -11.76 3.63
C SER A 124 4.65 -12.28 4.32
N PRO A 125 5.25 -11.53 5.26
CA PRO A 125 6.32 -12.02 6.12
C PRO A 125 6.04 -13.37 6.80
N SER A 126 4.79 -13.79 6.93
CA SER A 126 4.43 -15.09 7.51
C SER A 126 4.67 -16.29 6.59
N ILE A 127 4.89 -16.07 5.28
CA ILE A 127 5.15 -17.15 4.33
C ILE A 127 6.56 -17.73 4.50
N ASP A 128 7.49 -16.91 5.00
CA ASP A 128 8.88 -17.24 5.25
C ASP A 128 9.09 -17.47 6.76
N PRO A 129 9.40 -18.71 7.21
CA PRO A 129 9.62 -19.01 8.62
C PRO A 129 10.87 -18.32 9.18
N ASP A 130 11.82 -17.92 8.33
CA ASP A 130 13.08 -17.30 8.73
C ASP A 130 13.03 -15.76 8.69
N PHE A 131 11.83 -15.19 8.50
CA PHE A 131 11.67 -13.73 8.43
C PHE A 131 12.09 -13.04 9.75
N PRO A 132 13.08 -12.12 9.72
CA PRO A 132 13.80 -11.72 10.94
C PRO A 132 13.14 -10.58 11.74
N PHE A 133 12.15 -9.89 11.18
CA PHE A 133 11.53 -8.72 11.83
C PHE A 133 10.15 -9.04 12.37
N ASN A 134 9.89 -8.67 13.61
CA ASN A 134 8.56 -8.77 14.19
C ASN A 134 7.65 -7.61 13.75
N ILE A 135 6.34 -7.73 14.05
CA ILE A 135 5.33 -6.73 13.65
C ILE A 135 5.62 -5.31 14.19
N MET A 136 6.20 -5.18 15.38
CA MET A 136 6.50 -3.86 15.98
C MET A 136 7.65 -3.18 15.24
N GLN A 137 8.67 -3.94 14.82
CA GLN A 137 9.75 -3.43 13.97
C GLN A 137 9.19 -2.99 12.60
N LEU A 138 8.36 -3.83 11.97
CA LEU A 138 7.73 -3.51 10.68
C LEU A 138 6.84 -2.25 10.78
N ALA A 139 6.05 -2.11 11.85
CA ALA A 139 5.21 -0.93 12.07
C ALA A 139 6.06 0.34 12.27
N ARG A 140 7.19 0.22 12.97
CA ARG A 140 8.15 1.32 13.10
C ARG A 140 8.75 1.67 11.75
N PHE A 141 9.15 0.70 10.93
CA PHE A 141 9.73 0.93 9.61
C PHE A 141 8.74 1.55 8.62
N ALA A 142 7.45 1.21 8.72
CA ALA A 142 6.40 1.81 7.92
C ALA A 142 6.21 3.32 8.21
N LEU A 143 6.39 3.73 9.47
CA LEU A 143 6.25 5.14 9.89
C LEU A 143 7.56 5.92 9.88
N PHE A 144 8.70 5.25 10.01
CA PHE A 144 10.01 5.90 10.09
C PHE A 144 10.97 5.13 9.19
N PRO A 145 11.58 5.78 8.19
CA PRO A 145 12.50 5.09 7.29
C PRO A 145 13.63 4.48 8.12
N PRO A 146 13.85 3.16 8.06
CA PRO A 146 14.99 2.54 8.70
C PRO A 146 16.29 2.93 7.98
N GLU A 147 17.41 2.42 8.47
CA GLU A 147 18.69 2.54 7.78
C GLU A 147 18.61 1.91 6.38
N VAL A 148 19.45 2.41 5.46
CA VAL A 148 19.41 2.00 4.05
C VAL A 148 19.64 0.50 3.90
N GLU A 149 20.53 -0.07 4.70
CA GLU A 149 20.84 -1.50 4.70
C GLU A 149 19.62 -2.35 5.10
N VAL A 150 18.79 -1.83 6.01
CA VAL A 150 17.53 -2.50 6.41
C VAL A 150 16.48 -2.38 5.30
N LEU A 151 16.45 -1.27 4.56
CA LEU A 151 15.58 -1.14 3.38
C LEU A 151 15.95 -2.17 2.30
N ASP A 152 17.25 -2.33 2.02
CA ASP A 152 17.74 -3.33 1.06
C ASP A 152 17.41 -4.75 1.55
N GLN A 153 17.58 -5.02 2.84
CA GLN A 153 17.20 -6.30 3.43
C GLN A 153 15.69 -6.59 3.28
N LEU A 154 14.83 -5.60 3.55
CA LEU A 154 13.37 -5.75 3.38
C LEU A 154 13.00 -6.03 1.92
N PHE A 155 13.71 -5.43 0.96
CA PHE A 155 13.51 -5.71 -0.46
C PHE A 155 13.88 -7.15 -0.81
N GLU A 156 15.03 -7.65 -0.34
CA GLU A 156 15.44 -9.04 -0.54
C GLU A 156 14.44 -10.02 0.08
N LEU A 157 13.99 -9.77 1.32
CA LEU A 157 12.98 -10.59 2.00
C LEU A 157 11.64 -10.62 1.24
N GLY A 158 11.25 -9.51 0.63
CA GLY A 158 10.06 -9.43 -0.23
C GLY A 158 10.19 -10.32 -1.47
N LYS A 159 11.37 -10.37 -2.10
CA LYS A 159 11.64 -11.27 -3.23
C LYS A 159 11.62 -12.74 -2.80
N THR A 160 12.20 -13.07 -1.65
CA THR A 160 12.13 -14.42 -1.08
C THR A 160 10.68 -14.84 -0.86
N SER A 161 9.88 -13.98 -0.21
CA SER A 161 8.46 -14.25 0.04
C SER A 161 7.66 -14.47 -1.25
N SER A 162 7.92 -13.66 -2.27
CA SER A 162 7.32 -13.81 -3.60
C SER A 162 7.73 -15.12 -4.30
N THR A 163 9.00 -15.53 -4.16
CA THR A 163 9.52 -16.78 -4.72
C THR A 163 8.86 -17.99 -4.06
N ILE A 164 8.78 -18.01 -2.72
CA ILE A 164 8.11 -19.09 -1.97
C ILE A 164 6.65 -19.21 -2.40
N TRP A 165 5.95 -18.09 -2.61
CA TRP A 165 4.58 -18.10 -3.12
C TRP A 165 4.51 -18.67 -4.54
N ALA A 166 5.37 -18.22 -5.46
CA ALA A 166 5.37 -18.68 -6.85
C ALA A 166 5.64 -20.18 -6.97
N GLU A 167 6.57 -20.71 -6.18
CA GLU A 167 6.85 -22.16 -6.10
C GLU A 167 5.65 -22.95 -5.59
N LYS A 168 4.95 -22.45 -4.57
CA LYS A 168 3.71 -23.06 -4.07
C LYS A 168 2.61 -23.08 -5.13
N GLN A 169 2.43 -21.98 -5.86
CA GLN A 169 1.43 -21.91 -6.95
C GLN A 169 1.77 -22.87 -8.09
N ALA A 170 3.04 -22.98 -8.47
CA ALA A 170 3.48 -23.91 -9.51
C ALA A 170 3.33 -25.39 -9.11
N ALA A 171 3.40 -25.69 -7.81
CA ALA A 171 3.19 -27.03 -7.27
C ALA A 171 1.70 -27.39 -7.07
N MET A 172 0.78 -26.43 -7.17
CA MET A 172 -0.66 -26.72 -7.06
C MET A 172 -1.14 -27.45 -8.33
N PRO A 173 -1.83 -28.60 -8.19
CA PRO A 173 -2.41 -29.27 -9.34
C PRO A 173 -3.42 -28.34 -10.04
N LEU A 174 -3.44 -28.35 -11.38
CA LEU A 174 -4.48 -27.66 -12.13
C LEU A 174 -5.85 -28.10 -11.60
N LYS A 175 -6.69 -27.15 -11.24
CA LYS A 175 -8.09 -27.46 -10.90
C LYS A 175 -8.75 -28.05 -12.15
N ASP A 176 -9.30 -29.24 -12.03
CA ASP A 176 -10.13 -29.86 -13.06
C ASP A 176 -11.33 -28.93 -13.35
N GLY A 177 -11.28 -28.21 -14.47
CA GLY A 177 -12.30 -27.22 -14.84
C GLY A 177 -11.96 -26.30 -16.01
N GLU A 178 -10.69 -26.18 -16.42
CA GLU A 178 -10.27 -25.40 -17.60
C GLU A 178 -9.87 -26.30 -18.79
N ARG A 179 -10.58 -27.42 -18.94
CA ARG A 179 -10.60 -28.20 -20.19
C ARG A 179 -12.05 -28.34 -20.63
N GLU A 180 -12.54 -27.33 -21.33
CA GLU A 180 -13.51 -27.43 -22.43
C GLU A 180 -13.59 -26.10 -23.20
#